data_AF-A0A356TIW6-F1
#
_entry.id   AF-A0A356TIW6-F1
#
_cell.length_a   1.000
_cell.length_b   1.000
_cell.length_c   1.000
_cell.angle_alpha   90.00
_cell.angle_beta   90.00
_cell.angle_gamma   90.00
#
_symmetry.space_group_name_H-M   'P 1'
#
loop_
_entity.id
_entity.type
_entity.pdbx_description
1 polymer ?
#
loop_
_entity_poly.entity_id
_entity_poly.type
_entity_poly.pdbx_seq_one_letter_code
_entity_poly.pdbx_strand_id
1 'polypeptide(L)'
;PHHTVHLPVQALLMEGVQRIDEMALFRERIPHDDVCPVVQPKATQLTLDGNAQLILTYADGHRTIEDIARETGLGQFMTIKGLYGMLQQGGVVLKARKTVDAAAVKRLVWAFNDVLRDIFMAVATYGGIDQTRSTLEAWIAGSGYGPIFGEQVEEDGSISVLRTVQAMGEVDIENPMEALHQALHELSAFALFAATTTLPRDQELALSRDVNTRLKRIRI
;
A
#
# COMPACT_ATOMS: atom_id res chain seq x y z
N PRO A 1 -26.19 -13.61 -44.86
CA PRO A 1 -27.22 -12.76 -44.23
C PRO A 1 -26.57 -11.57 -43.48
N HIS A 2 -26.69 -10.37 -44.03
CA HIS A 2 -26.24 -9.14 -43.38
C HIS A 2 -27.32 -8.71 -42.37
N HIS A 3 -27.01 -8.74 -41.08
CA HIS A 3 -27.87 -8.17 -40.06
C HIS A 3 -27.57 -6.67 -39.97
N THR A 4 -28.47 -5.84 -40.50
CA THR A 4 -28.44 -4.39 -40.28
C THR A 4 -29.00 -4.10 -38.89
N VAL A 5 -28.13 -3.71 -37.96
CA VAL A 5 -28.55 -3.24 -36.64
C VAL A 5 -29.00 -1.78 -36.76
N HIS A 6 -30.30 -1.55 -36.64
CA HIS A 6 -30.87 -0.20 -36.68
C HIS A 6 -30.75 0.44 -35.29
N LEU A 7 -29.62 1.10 -35.01
CA LEU A 7 -29.43 1.87 -33.78
C LEU A 7 -30.10 3.25 -33.95
N PRO A 8 -31.15 3.60 -33.18
CA PRO A 8 -31.71 4.94 -33.21
C PRO A 8 -30.72 5.92 -32.55
N VAL A 9 -29.85 6.52 -33.37
CA VAL A 9 -28.76 7.42 -32.94
C VAL A 9 -29.26 8.53 -32.02
N GLN A 10 -30.45 9.07 -32.29
CA GLN A 10 -31.04 10.13 -31.47
C GLN A 10 -31.35 9.68 -30.03
N ALA A 11 -31.80 8.44 -29.82
CA ALA A 11 -32.08 7.92 -28.48
C ALA A 11 -30.77 7.75 -27.68
N LEU A 12 -29.72 7.25 -28.34
CA LEU A 12 -28.40 7.10 -27.73
C LEU A 12 -27.77 8.46 -27.38
N LEU A 13 -27.97 9.47 -28.23
CA LEU A 13 -27.52 10.83 -27.95
C LEU A 13 -28.22 11.40 -26.71
N MET A 14 -29.55 11.25 -26.61
CA MET A 14 -30.31 11.73 -25.47
C MET A 14 -29.92 11.01 -24.17
N GLU A 15 -29.71 9.70 -24.23
CA GLU A 15 -29.20 8.93 -23.08
C GLU A 15 -27.81 9.42 -22.68
N GLY A 16 -26.94 9.70 -23.65
CA GLY A 16 -25.62 10.27 -23.40
C GLY A 16 -25.67 11.62 -22.67
N VAL A 17 -26.52 12.54 -23.14
CA VAL A 17 -26.73 13.86 -22.48
C VAL A 17 -27.24 13.68 -21.06
N GLN A 18 -28.25 12.82 -20.86
CA GLN A 18 -28.77 12.55 -19.53
C GLN A 18 -27.69 11.99 -18.58
N ARG A 19 -26.84 11.08 -19.07
CA ARG A 19 -25.74 10.54 -18.24
C ARG A 19 -24.71 11.59 -17.86
N ILE A 20 -24.43 12.56 -18.74
CA ILE A 20 -23.52 13.67 -18.44
C ILE A 20 -24.11 14.53 -17.31
N ASP A 21 -25.39 14.88 -17.39
CA ASP A 21 -26.08 15.68 -16.37
C ASP A 21 -26.20 14.94 -15.03
N GLU A 22 -26.58 13.65 -15.06
CA GLU A 22 -26.62 12.80 -13.86
C GLU A 22 -25.24 12.69 -13.21
N MET A 23 -24.19 12.51 -14.02
CA MET A 23 -22.82 12.45 -13.51
C MET A 23 -22.41 13.75 -12.82
N ALA A 24 -22.75 14.91 -13.40
CA ALA A 24 -22.47 16.20 -12.78
C ALA A 24 -23.13 16.33 -11.39
N LEU A 25 -24.39 15.91 -11.27
CA LEU A 25 -25.10 15.85 -9.99
C LEU A 25 -24.41 14.91 -8.99
N PHE A 26 -23.99 13.72 -9.43
CA PHE A 26 -23.33 12.76 -8.54
C PHE A 26 -21.99 13.30 -8.02
N ARG A 27 -21.26 14.05 -8.84
CA ARG A 27 -19.96 14.63 -8.48
C ARG A 27 -20.03 15.71 -7.39
N GLU A 28 -21.20 16.30 -7.15
CA GLU A 28 -21.41 17.20 -6.00
C GLU A 28 -21.22 16.47 -4.65
N ARG A 29 -21.51 15.16 -4.60
CA ARG A 29 -21.35 14.34 -3.39
C ARG A 29 -20.20 13.34 -3.46
N ILE A 30 -19.77 12.95 -4.66
CA ILE A 30 -18.68 12.00 -4.92
C ILE A 30 -17.58 12.74 -5.70
N PRO A 31 -16.63 13.41 -5.01
CA PRO A 31 -15.75 14.38 -5.65
C PRO A 31 -14.81 13.77 -6.71
N HIS A 32 -14.30 12.57 -6.47
CA HIS A 32 -13.42 11.83 -7.39
C HIS A 32 -13.52 10.33 -7.14
N ASP A 33 -12.94 9.51 -8.02
CA ASP A 33 -13.07 8.05 -7.97
C ASP A 33 -12.16 7.37 -6.95
N ASP A 34 -11.11 8.06 -6.49
CA ASP A 34 -10.18 7.57 -5.46
C ASP A 34 -10.75 7.53 -4.02
N VAL A 35 -12.04 7.82 -3.84
CA VAL A 35 -12.69 7.68 -2.53
C VAL A 35 -13.11 6.23 -2.29
N CYS A 36 -13.00 5.78 -1.04
CA CYS A 36 -13.33 4.43 -0.63
C CYS A 36 -14.68 4.41 0.09
N PRO A 37 -15.73 3.78 -0.48
CA PRO A 37 -17.02 3.66 0.18
C PRO A 37 -16.96 2.63 1.32
N VAL A 38 -17.63 2.94 2.43
CA VAL A 38 -17.74 2.10 3.63
C VAL A 38 -19.20 1.86 3.95
N VAL A 39 -19.61 0.59 4.03
CA VAL A 39 -20.96 0.19 4.47
C VAL A 39 -21.27 0.73 5.88
N GLN A 40 -22.47 1.28 6.04
CA GLN A 40 -23.03 1.69 7.34
C GLN A 40 -24.09 0.68 7.80
N PRO A 41 -24.36 0.58 9.12
CA PRO A 41 -25.39 -0.33 9.65
C PRO A 41 -26.77 -0.15 9.00
N LYS A 42 -27.10 1.07 8.58
CA LYS A 42 -28.35 1.43 7.91
C LYS A 42 -28.52 0.76 6.54
N ALA A 43 -27.44 0.28 5.91
CA ALA A 43 -27.49 -0.40 4.62
C ALA A 43 -28.40 -1.64 4.63
N THR A 44 -28.50 -2.33 5.77
CA THR A 44 -29.35 -3.53 5.96
C THR A 44 -30.85 -3.24 5.84
N GLN A 45 -31.24 -1.97 5.96
CA GLN A 45 -32.64 -1.53 5.90
C GLN A 45 -33.01 -0.96 4.52
N LEU A 46 -32.04 -0.86 3.60
CA LEU A 46 -32.27 -0.30 2.27
C LEU A 46 -32.80 -1.37 1.32
N THR A 47 -33.75 -0.98 0.48
CA THR A 47 -34.18 -1.80 -0.65
C THR A 47 -33.25 -1.49 -1.83
N LEU A 48 -32.31 -2.39 -2.10
CA LEU A 48 -31.30 -2.24 -3.15
C LEU A 48 -31.64 -3.12 -4.35
N ASP A 49 -31.31 -2.63 -5.56
CA ASP A 49 -31.33 -3.47 -6.76
C ASP A 49 -30.10 -4.39 -6.80
N GLY A 50 -30.05 -5.31 -7.78
CA GLY A 50 -28.96 -6.29 -7.87
C GLY A 50 -27.57 -5.65 -8.03
N ASN A 51 -27.49 -4.53 -8.76
CA ASN A 51 -26.24 -3.81 -8.97
C ASN A 51 -25.78 -3.11 -7.69
N ALA A 52 -26.67 -2.42 -6.98
CA ALA A 52 -26.37 -1.76 -5.71
C ALA A 52 -26.01 -2.78 -4.62
N GLN A 53 -26.68 -3.94 -4.59
CA GLN A 53 -26.32 -5.02 -3.67
C GLN A 53 -24.92 -5.55 -3.96
N LEU A 54 -24.54 -5.74 -5.23
CA LEU A 54 -23.20 -6.14 -5.63
C LEU A 54 -22.16 -5.06 -5.26
N ILE A 55 -22.42 -3.78 -5.54
CA ILE A 55 -21.53 -2.69 -5.15
C ILE A 55 -21.30 -2.69 -3.63
N LEU A 56 -22.36 -2.90 -2.85
CA LEU A 56 -22.29 -2.94 -1.39
C LEU A 56 -21.36 -4.05 -0.87
N THR A 57 -21.24 -5.19 -1.55
CA THR A 57 -20.33 -6.26 -1.11
C THR A 57 -18.85 -5.89 -1.27
N TYR A 58 -18.52 -4.89 -2.09
CA TYR A 58 -17.16 -4.39 -2.30
C TYR A 58 -16.86 -3.09 -1.54
N ALA A 59 -17.86 -2.48 -0.89
CA ALA A 59 -17.74 -1.20 -0.16
C ALA A 59 -17.13 -1.37 1.25
N ASP A 60 -15.92 -1.90 1.31
CA ASP A 60 -15.20 -2.27 2.54
C ASP A 60 -14.40 -1.13 3.19
N GLY A 61 -14.32 0.03 2.52
CA GLY A 61 -13.51 1.17 2.96
C GLY A 61 -12.07 1.18 2.45
N HIS A 62 -11.67 0.20 1.65
CA HIS A 62 -10.33 0.07 1.10
C HIS A 62 -10.33 0.19 -0.43
N ARG A 63 -11.29 -0.46 -1.10
CA ARG A 63 -11.45 -0.34 -2.55
C ARG A 63 -11.94 1.05 -2.94
N THR A 64 -11.32 1.64 -3.95
CA THR A 64 -11.79 2.90 -4.54
C THR A 64 -13.03 2.66 -5.41
N ILE A 65 -13.73 3.71 -5.81
CA ILE A 65 -14.85 3.59 -6.76
C ILE A 65 -14.37 3.00 -8.09
N GLU A 66 -13.16 3.36 -8.52
CA GLU A 66 -12.54 2.81 -9.73
C GLU A 66 -12.31 1.30 -9.61
N ASP A 67 -11.76 0.85 -8.47
CA ASP A 67 -11.55 -0.58 -8.20
C ASP A 67 -12.88 -1.34 -8.23
N ILE A 68 -13.92 -0.81 -7.56
CA ILE A 68 -15.25 -1.42 -7.53
C ILE A 68 -15.84 -1.51 -8.94
N ALA A 69 -15.75 -0.43 -9.73
CA ALA A 69 -16.26 -0.42 -11.11
C ALA A 69 -15.55 -1.46 -11.99
N ARG A 70 -14.24 -1.62 -11.81
CA ARG A 70 -13.42 -2.60 -12.54
C ARG A 70 -13.73 -4.04 -12.10
N GLU A 71 -13.78 -4.31 -10.80
CA GLU A 71 -13.99 -5.65 -10.25
C GLU A 71 -15.41 -6.17 -10.46
N THR A 72 -16.42 -5.29 -10.38
CA THR A 72 -17.82 -5.67 -10.63
C THR A 72 -18.20 -5.71 -12.11
N GLY A 73 -17.40 -5.07 -12.98
CA GLY A 73 -17.69 -4.95 -14.41
C GLY A 73 -18.86 -4.02 -14.75
N LEU A 74 -19.42 -3.29 -13.78
CA LEU A 74 -20.57 -2.39 -13.99
C LEU A 74 -20.20 -1.09 -14.71
N GLY A 75 -18.93 -0.70 -14.68
CA GLY A 75 -18.43 0.57 -15.19
C GLY A 75 -18.73 1.75 -14.26
N GLN A 76 -17.96 2.84 -14.43
CA GLN A 76 -17.96 3.98 -13.51
C GLN A 76 -19.35 4.60 -13.28
N PHE A 77 -20.12 4.82 -14.35
CA PHE A 77 -21.42 5.46 -14.25
C PHE A 77 -22.38 4.69 -13.34
N MET A 78 -22.50 3.37 -13.53
CA MET A 78 -23.41 2.55 -12.74
C MET A 78 -22.95 2.43 -11.30
N THR A 79 -21.64 2.28 -11.07
CA THR A 79 -21.06 2.24 -9.73
C THR A 79 -21.31 3.53 -8.96
N ILE A 80 -21.04 4.69 -9.56
CA ILE A 80 -21.28 6.00 -8.96
C ILE A 80 -22.76 6.22 -8.69
N LYS A 81 -23.65 5.87 -9.63
CA LYS A 81 -25.11 5.99 -9.45
C LYS A 81 -25.62 5.16 -8.26
N GLY A 82 -25.18 3.90 -8.16
CA GLY A 82 -25.53 3.03 -7.04
C GLY A 82 -25.02 3.55 -5.69
N LEU A 83 -23.75 3.98 -5.64
CA LEU A 83 -23.15 4.59 -4.45
C LEU A 83 -23.86 5.88 -4.05
N TYR A 84 -24.18 6.75 -5.01
CA TYR A 84 -24.89 8.00 -4.74
C TYR A 84 -26.26 7.74 -4.11
N GLY A 85 -27.03 6.78 -4.63
CA GLY A 85 -28.32 6.39 -4.05
C GLY A 85 -28.18 5.90 -2.60
N MET A 86 -27.22 5.02 -2.34
CA MET A 86 -26.95 4.52 -0.98
C MET A 86 -26.44 5.62 -0.04
N LEU A 87 -25.65 6.55 -0.54
CA LEU A 87 -25.09 7.67 0.20
C LEU A 87 -26.16 8.69 0.58
N GLN A 88 -27.15 8.94 -0.29
CA GLN A 88 -28.32 9.76 0.03
C GLN A 88 -29.18 9.13 1.15
N GLN A 89 -29.25 7.81 1.19
CA GLN A 89 -30.02 7.07 2.19
C GLN A 89 -29.24 6.80 3.48
N GLY A 90 -27.93 7.08 3.49
CA GLY A 90 -27.03 6.86 4.63
C GLY A 90 -26.60 5.40 4.81
N GLY A 91 -26.72 4.56 3.78
CA GLY A 91 -26.22 3.18 3.78
C GLY A 91 -24.71 3.07 3.56
N VAL A 92 -24.08 4.11 3.03
CA VAL A 92 -22.63 4.18 2.77
C VAL A 92 -22.11 5.57 3.13
N VAL A 93 -20.85 5.63 3.59
CA VAL A 93 -20.07 6.86 3.69
C VAL A 93 -18.81 6.75 2.83
N LEU A 94 -18.28 7.87 2.37
CA LEU A 94 -17.01 7.90 1.63
C LEU A 94 -15.89 8.30 2.57
N LYS A 95 -14.78 7.59 2.49
CA LYS A 95 -13.51 7.96 3.13
C LYS A 95 -12.47 8.25 2.06
N ALA A 96 -11.51 9.10 2.39
CA ALA A 96 -10.31 9.22 1.58
C ALA A 96 -9.56 7.88 1.59
N ARG A 97 -8.97 7.51 0.46
CA ARG A 97 -8.04 6.39 0.41
C ARG A 97 -6.90 6.64 1.40
N LYS A 98 -6.64 5.68 2.28
CA LYS A 98 -5.43 5.70 3.10
C LYS A 98 -4.24 5.63 2.14
N THR A 99 -3.51 6.72 2.01
CA THR A 99 -2.26 6.77 1.24
C THR A 99 -1.11 6.91 2.22
N VAL A 100 -0.10 6.05 2.07
CA VAL A 100 1.14 6.19 2.84
C VAL A 100 1.96 7.30 2.19
N ASP A 101 2.42 8.28 2.99
CA ASP A 101 3.30 9.33 2.50
C ASP A 101 4.62 8.72 1.99
N ALA A 102 4.76 8.64 0.67
CA ALA A 102 5.95 8.09 0.02
C ALA A 102 7.22 8.84 0.42
N ALA A 103 7.14 10.14 0.74
CA ALA A 103 8.30 10.89 1.22
C ALA A 103 8.70 10.47 2.64
N ALA A 104 7.73 10.19 3.51
CA ALA A 104 7.98 9.63 4.85
C ALA A 104 8.62 8.25 4.78
N VAL A 105 8.11 7.36 3.91
CA VAL A 105 8.70 6.03 3.67
C VAL A 105 10.16 6.17 3.21
N LYS A 106 10.44 7.03 2.22
CA LYS A 106 11.81 7.26 1.73
C LYS A 106 12.74 7.73 2.84
N ARG A 107 12.34 8.74 3.63
CA ARG A 107 13.16 9.25 4.75
C ARG A 107 13.48 8.16 5.75
N LEU A 108 12.48 7.35 6.10
CA LEU A 108 12.64 6.27 7.07
C LEU A 108 13.61 5.20 6.55
N VAL A 109 13.38 4.69 5.32
CA VAL A 109 14.23 3.67 4.71
C VAL A 109 15.66 4.17 4.53
N TRP A 110 15.87 5.43 4.13
CA TRP A 110 17.22 6.01 4.05
C TRP A 110 17.94 6.03 5.39
N ALA A 111 17.26 6.45 6.47
CA ALA A 111 17.87 6.49 7.79
C ALA A 111 18.35 5.11 8.28
N PHE A 112 17.58 4.06 7.98
CA PHE A 112 17.97 2.68 8.29
C PHE A 112 19.03 2.13 7.33
N ASN A 113 18.96 2.45 6.04
CA ASN A 113 19.99 2.06 5.07
C ASN A 113 21.36 2.65 5.40
N ASP A 114 21.42 3.86 5.95
CA ASP A 114 22.69 4.43 6.43
C ASP A 114 23.29 3.60 7.56
N VAL A 115 22.46 3.06 8.46
CA VAL A 115 22.92 2.15 9.53
C VAL A 115 23.36 0.80 8.97
N LEU A 116 22.59 0.23 8.03
CA LEU A 116 22.93 -1.05 7.39
C LEU A 116 24.26 -0.97 6.64
N ARG A 117 24.50 0.11 5.90
CA ARG A 117 25.76 0.35 5.21
C ARG A 117 26.95 0.40 6.16
N ASP A 118 26.81 1.05 7.31
CA ASP A 118 27.89 1.12 8.30
C ASP A 118 28.21 -0.26 8.90
N ILE A 119 27.19 -1.10 9.12
CA ILE A 119 27.39 -2.50 9.52
C ILE A 119 28.14 -3.26 8.42
N PHE A 120 27.71 -3.13 7.16
CA PHE A 120 28.33 -3.83 6.04
C PHE A 120 29.75 -3.35 5.75
N MET A 121 30.04 -2.05 5.91
CA MET A 121 31.41 -1.52 5.82
C MET A 121 32.31 -2.10 6.93
N ALA A 122 31.80 -2.24 8.15
CA ALA A 122 32.55 -2.88 9.23
C ALA A 122 32.88 -4.33 8.88
N VAL A 123 31.90 -5.10 8.42
CA VAL A 123 32.07 -6.50 8.00
C VAL A 123 32.99 -6.65 6.78
N ALA A 124 32.91 -5.71 5.82
CA ALA A 124 33.75 -5.70 4.62
C ALA A 124 35.24 -5.70 4.95
N THR A 125 35.62 -5.01 6.02
CA THR A 125 37.01 -4.95 6.51
C THR A 125 37.56 -6.34 6.91
N TYR A 126 36.66 -7.28 7.24
CA TYR A 126 37.00 -8.63 7.70
C TYR A 126 36.55 -9.74 6.74
N GLY A 127 36.07 -9.39 5.54
CA GLY A 127 35.75 -10.36 4.47
C GLY A 127 34.43 -11.13 4.64
N GLY A 128 33.52 -10.68 5.51
CA GLY A 128 32.25 -11.39 5.78
C GLY A 128 31.04 -10.95 4.97
N ILE A 129 31.22 -10.15 3.90
CA ILE A 129 30.10 -9.51 3.16
C ILE A 129 29.11 -10.55 2.64
N ASP A 130 29.59 -11.52 1.85
CA ASP A 130 28.72 -12.50 1.21
C ASP A 130 27.96 -13.36 2.21
N GLN A 131 28.63 -13.79 3.28
CA GLN A 131 28.00 -14.56 4.35
C GLN A 131 26.94 -13.74 5.07
N THR A 132 27.25 -12.49 5.42
CA THR A 132 26.31 -11.61 6.12
C THR A 132 25.10 -11.33 5.24
N ARG A 133 25.32 -10.98 3.97
CA ARG A 133 24.26 -10.75 2.98
C ARG A 133 23.34 -11.97 2.85
N SER A 134 23.90 -13.17 2.64
CA SER A 134 23.14 -14.40 2.53
C SER A 134 22.32 -14.70 3.80
N THR A 135 22.87 -14.41 4.98
CA THR A 135 22.15 -14.54 6.25
C THR A 135 20.98 -13.56 6.37
N LEU A 136 21.12 -12.30 5.93
CA LEU A 136 20.01 -11.34 5.88
C LEU A 136 18.92 -11.77 4.90
N GLU A 137 19.29 -12.21 3.70
CA GLU A 137 18.33 -12.67 2.67
C GLU A 137 17.50 -13.85 3.20
N ALA A 138 18.15 -14.84 3.82
CA ALA A 138 17.47 -15.97 4.44
C ALA A 138 16.53 -15.52 5.58
N TRP A 139 16.92 -14.52 6.37
CA TRP A 139 16.07 -13.96 7.42
C TRP A 139 14.87 -13.22 6.84
N ILE A 140 15.03 -12.43 5.78
CA ILE A 140 13.90 -11.73 5.13
C ILE A 140 12.89 -12.73 4.57
N ALA A 141 13.38 -13.80 3.94
CA ALA A 141 12.52 -14.88 3.45
C ALA A 141 11.75 -15.59 4.58
N GLY A 142 12.36 -15.75 5.75
CA GLY A 142 11.76 -16.42 6.91
C GLY A 142 10.92 -15.54 7.84
N SER A 143 11.12 -14.22 7.83
CA SER A 143 10.46 -13.27 8.75
C SER A 143 9.06 -12.84 8.30
N GLY A 144 8.73 -13.05 7.02
CA GLY A 144 7.48 -12.58 6.42
C GLY A 144 7.56 -11.14 5.90
N TYR A 145 8.71 -10.46 5.98
CA TYR A 145 8.92 -9.12 5.44
C TYR A 145 9.28 -9.09 3.94
N GLY A 146 9.40 -10.26 3.30
CA GLY A 146 9.64 -10.40 1.86
C GLY A 146 8.76 -9.51 0.96
N PRO A 147 7.44 -9.34 1.21
CA PRO A 147 6.61 -8.43 0.44
C PRO A 147 7.03 -6.95 0.52
N ILE A 148 7.67 -6.52 1.61
CA ILE A 148 8.07 -5.11 1.85
C ILE A 148 9.49 -4.85 1.35
N PHE A 149 10.43 -5.75 1.68
CA PHE A 149 11.86 -5.56 1.39
C PHE A 149 12.30 -6.21 0.08
N GLY A 150 11.56 -7.22 -0.40
CA GLY A 150 12.03 -8.15 -1.42
C GLY A 150 12.89 -9.27 -0.82
N GLU A 151 13.35 -10.17 -1.68
CA GLU A 151 14.15 -11.34 -1.27
C GLU A 151 15.66 -11.11 -1.37
N GLN A 152 16.08 -9.96 -1.90
CA GLN A 152 17.48 -9.64 -2.18
C GLN A 152 17.92 -8.40 -1.40
N VAL A 153 19.15 -8.46 -0.91
CA VAL A 153 19.83 -7.34 -0.25
C VAL A 153 20.91 -6.80 -1.19
N GLU A 154 21.04 -5.48 -1.27
CA GLU A 154 22.04 -4.83 -2.11
C GLU A 154 23.47 -5.18 -1.64
N GLU A 155 24.47 -5.00 -2.50
CA GLU A 155 25.87 -5.34 -2.17
C GLU A 155 26.41 -4.55 -0.96
N ASP A 156 25.88 -3.34 -0.73
CA ASP A 156 26.21 -2.49 0.41
C ASP A 156 25.36 -2.77 1.66
N GLY A 157 24.53 -3.83 1.63
CA GLY A 157 23.65 -4.22 2.72
C GLY A 157 22.34 -3.45 2.80
N SER A 158 22.12 -2.48 1.91
CA SER A 158 20.89 -1.70 1.90
C SER A 158 19.70 -2.44 1.31
N ILE A 159 18.49 -1.97 1.61
CA ILE A 159 17.25 -2.41 0.98
C ILE A 159 16.74 -1.39 -0.04
N SER A 160 16.05 -1.88 -1.08
CA SER A 160 15.55 -1.03 -2.18
C SER A 160 14.45 -0.08 -1.74
N VAL A 161 14.78 1.22 -1.70
CA VAL A 161 13.83 2.30 -1.36
C VAL A 161 12.64 2.33 -2.31
N LEU A 162 12.89 2.15 -3.61
CA LEU A 162 11.83 2.17 -4.63
C LEU A 162 10.82 1.04 -4.38
N ARG A 163 11.32 -0.16 -4.11
CA ARG A 163 10.48 -1.33 -3.84
C ARG A 163 9.67 -1.15 -2.58
N THR A 164 10.30 -0.70 -1.49
CA THR A 164 9.57 -0.48 -0.23
C THR A 164 8.50 0.59 -0.38
N VAL A 165 8.75 1.68 -1.12
CA VAL A 165 7.71 2.69 -1.42
C VAL A 165 6.53 2.08 -2.19
N GLN A 166 6.80 1.22 -3.18
CA GLN A 166 5.74 0.54 -3.94
C GLN A 166 4.93 -0.40 -3.05
N ALA A 167 5.60 -1.27 -2.28
CA ALA A 167 4.95 -2.20 -1.36
C ALA A 167 4.09 -1.47 -0.30
N MET A 168 4.60 -0.38 0.26
CA MET A 168 3.85 0.44 1.22
C MET A 168 2.66 1.20 0.60
N GLY A 169 2.66 1.42 -0.72
CA GLY A 169 1.52 2.01 -1.42
C GLY A 169 0.34 1.05 -1.57
N GLU A 170 0.59 -0.25 -1.47
CA GLU A 170 -0.40 -1.31 -1.63
C GLU A 170 -0.81 -1.96 -0.30
N VAL A 171 -0.07 -1.67 0.79
CA VAL A 171 -0.30 -2.31 2.08
C VAL A 171 -1.60 -1.82 2.72
N ASP A 172 -2.44 -2.78 3.10
CA ASP A 172 -3.70 -2.51 3.80
C ASP A 172 -3.60 -2.93 5.27
N ILE A 173 -2.95 -2.07 6.06
CA ILE A 173 -2.80 -2.25 7.50
C ILE A 173 -3.11 -0.95 8.23
N GLU A 174 -3.51 -1.05 9.50
CA GLU A 174 -3.98 0.10 10.28
C GLU A 174 -2.89 1.16 10.48
N ASN A 175 -1.67 0.73 10.82
CA ASN A 175 -0.51 1.58 11.12
C ASN A 175 0.71 1.21 10.24
N PRO A 176 0.70 1.55 8.94
CA PRO A 176 1.71 1.10 7.99
C PRO A 176 3.11 1.62 8.31
N MET A 177 3.24 2.88 8.73
CA MET A 177 4.53 3.47 9.08
C MET A 177 5.16 2.86 10.34
N GLU A 178 4.33 2.48 11.32
CA GLU A 178 4.81 1.83 12.54
C GLU A 178 5.27 0.40 12.26
N ALA A 179 4.51 -0.34 11.46
CA ALA A 179 4.91 -1.67 11.00
C ALA A 179 6.22 -1.63 10.19
N LEU A 180 6.37 -0.65 9.29
CA LEU A 180 7.62 -0.45 8.54
C LEU A 180 8.79 -0.12 9.47
N HIS A 181 8.61 0.78 10.45
CA HIS A 181 9.64 1.12 11.42
C HIS A 181 10.10 -0.11 12.21
N GLN A 182 9.15 -0.92 12.68
CA GLN A 182 9.44 -2.17 13.39
C GLN A 182 10.22 -3.15 12.51
N ALA A 183 9.78 -3.38 11.28
CA ALA A 183 10.44 -4.29 10.35
C ALA A 183 11.90 -3.87 10.04
N LEU A 184 12.13 -2.57 9.83
CA LEU A 184 13.46 -2.01 9.59
C LEU A 184 14.36 -2.11 10.82
N HIS A 185 13.79 -1.93 12.01
CA HIS A 185 14.50 -2.09 13.26
C HIS A 185 14.92 -3.55 13.50
N GLU A 186 14.02 -4.50 13.27
CA GLU A 186 14.32 -5.93 13.35
C GLU A 186 15.39 -6.34 12.34
N LEU A 187 15.29 -5.87 11.09
CA LEU A 187 16.30 -6.10 10.06
C LEU A 187 17.68 -5.57 10.50
N SER A 188 17.74 -4.35 11.04
CA SER A 188 19.00 -3.73 11.47
C SER A 188 19.60 -4.41 12.70
N ALA A 189 18.76 -4.82 13.66
CA ALA A 189 19.19 -5.59 14.82
C ALA A 189 19.73 -6.97 14.40
N PHE A 190 19.06 -7.62 13.45
CA PHE A 190 19.51 -8.89 12.90
C PHE A 190 20.81 -8.74 12.10
N ALA A 191 20.96 -7.67 11.32
CA ALA A 191 22.19 -7.37 10.59
C ALA A 191 23.38 -7.17 11.53
N LEU A 192 23.18 -6.44 12.63
CA LEU A 192 24.20 -6.27 13.67
C LEU A 192 24.57 -7.61 14.31
N PHE A 193 23.57 -8.48 14.59
CA PHE A 193 23.81 -9.83 15.10
C PHE A 193 24.59 -10.70 14.10
N ALA A 194 24.24 -10.69 12.82
CA ALA A 194 24.95 -11.45 11.79
C ALA A 194 26.42 -11.00 11.67
N ALA A 195 26.67 -9.69 11.78
CA ALA A 195 28.01 -9.12 11.74
C ALA A 195 28.93 -9.62 12.87
N THR A 196 28.39 -9.96 14.05
CA THR A 196 29.22 -10.43 15.18
C THR A 196 29.93 -11.75 14.91
N THR A 197 29.50 -12.51 13.91
CA THR A 197 30.16 -13.76 13.50
C THR A 197 31.48 -13.52 12.76
N THR A 198 31.67 -12.31 12.21
CA THR A 198 32.85 -11.93 11.41
C THR A 198 33.78 -10.99 12.18
N LEU A 199 33.22 -10.14 13.04
CA LEU A 199 33.97 -9.06 13.70
C LEU A 199 34.76 -9.54 14.93
N PRO A 200 35.98 -8.99 15.16
CA PRO A 200 36.64 -9.09 16.45
C PRO A 200 35.80 -8.46 17.57
N ARG A 201 35.93 -8.99 18.79
CA ARG A 201 35.10 -8.60 19.95
C ARG A 201 35.15 -7.12 20.30
N ASP A 202 36.29 -6.45 20.13
CA ASP A 202 36.43 -5.02 20.35
C ASP A 202 35.65 -4.19 19.32
N GLN A 203 35.71 -4.59 18.04
CA GLN A 203 34.96 -3.95 16.96
C GLN A 203 33.45 -4.21 17.07
N GLU A 204 33.07 -5.42 17.43
CA GLU A 204 31.68 -5.80 17.69
C GLU A 204 31.05 -4.88 18.76
N LEU A 205 31.73 -4.71 19.89
CA LEU A 205 31.25 -3.87 20.99
C LEU A 205 31.15 -2.39 20.60
N ALA A 206 32.11 -1.89 19.82
CA ALA A 206 32.11 -0.51 19.34
C ALA A 206 30.96 -0.28 18.34
N LEU A 207 30.83 -1.14 17.33
CA LEU A 207 29.77 -1.09 16.32
C LEU A 207 28.38 -1.21 16.97
N SER A 208 28.21 -2.17 17.88
CA SER A 208 26.93 -2.38 18.58
C SER A 208 26.49 -1.15 19.38
N ARG A 209 27.42 -0.46 20.05
CA ARG A 209 27.10 0.78 20.78
C ARG A 209 26.68 1.91 19.85
N ASP A 210 27.40 2.10 18.74
CA ASP A 210 27.08 3.15 17.76
C ASP A 210 25.73 2.90 17.08
N VAL A 211 25.54 1.69 16.53
CA VAL A 211 24.31 1.28 15.84
C VAL A 211 23.10 1.42 16.76
N ASN A 212 23.15 0.90 17.99
CA ASN A 212 22.04 1.02 18.94
C ASN A 212 21.72 2.48 19.30
N THR A 213 22.74 3.35 19.34
CA THR A 213 22.54 4.78 19.59
C THR A 213 21.85 5.45 18.41
N ARG A 214 22.20 5.09 17.18
CA ARG A 214 21.59 5.64 15.96
C ARG A 214 20.17 5.12 15.73
N LEU A 215 19.92 3.84 15.92
CA LEU A 215 18.57 3.25 15.82
C LEU A 215 17.58 3.93 16.77
N LYS A 216 17.99 4.24 18.01
CA LYS A 216 17.15 4.98 18.97
C LYS A 216 16.79 6.41 18.56
N ARG A 217 17.56 7.01 17.64
CA ARG A 217 17.33 8.37 17.12
C ARG A 217 16.38 8.38 15.92
N ILE A 218 16.18 7.24 15.25
CA ILE A 218 15.25 7.13 14.12
C ILE A 218 13.82 7.09 14.67
N ARG A 219 13.06 8.15 14.40
CA ARG A 219 11.65 8.32 14.81
C ARG A 219 10.77 8.40 13.56
N ILE A 220 9.54 7.91 13.68
CA ILE A 220 8.45 8.15 12.73
C ILE A 220 7.80 9.51 12.97
#